data_AF-A0A072NC06-F1
#
_entry.id   AF-A0A072NC06-F1
#
_cell.length_a   1.000
_cell.length_b   1.000
_cell.length_c   1.000
_cell.angle_alpha   90.00
_cell.angle_beta   90.00
_cell.angle_gamma   90.00
#
_symmetry.space_group_name_H-M   'P 1'
#
loop_
_entity.id
_entity.type
_entity.pdbx_description
1 polymer ?
#
loop_
_entity_poly.entity_id
_entity_poly.type
_entity_poly.pdbx_seq_one_letter_code
_entity_poly.pdbx_strand_id
1 'polypeptide(L)'
;MKRPLSLALTVMVLGSSVGATSPAAGRVLVPRNEVTMNPTPGRVQAALPTLHLLRTVRVLTDLVARGTLTLDAPARAALRTELQRLAAAPTLGGTAAEQSRERLLAALTGGQRTQLAQAEAALARRAELLAARARFAAADGPVNRTAALYGFQVPGGPATVQALLERPTLNPYRTPGPNAALLERLRAALTP
;
A
#
# COMPACT_ATOMS: atom_id res chain seq x y z
N MET A 1 -36.79 -7.25 48.48
CA MET A 1 -36.20 -8.29 49.38
C MET A 1 -34.69 -8.31 49.13
N LYS A 2 -33.89 -7.68 49.99
CA LYS A 2 -33.09 -8.31 51.08
C LYS A 2 -32.08 -9.38 50.60
N ARG A 3 -30.88 -8.89 50.24
CA ARG A 3 -29.53 -9.25 50.72
C ARG A 3 -28.94 -10.68 50.49
N PRO A 4 -27.58 -10.77 50.52
CA PRO A 4 -26.74 -11.63 49.69
C PRO A 4 -26.28 -12.91 50.41
N LEU A 5 -25.75 -13.88 49.66
CA LEU A 5 -25.13 -15.08 50.23
C LEU A 5 -23.64 -15.18 49.85
N SER A 6 -22.84 -14.86 50.85
CA SER A 6 -21.65 -15.59 51.34
C SER A 6 -20.52 -15.97 50.39
N LEU A 7 -19.44 -15.21 50.58
CA LEU A 7 -18.05 -15.67 50.69
C LEU A 7 -17.92 -17.11 51.22
N ALA A 8 -17.11 -17.93 50.55
CA ALA A 8 -16.43 -19.06 51.14
C ALA A 8 -14.96 -19.05 50.67
N LEU A 9 -14.13 -18.49 51.54
CA LEU A 9 -12.67 -18.58 51.54
C LEU A 9 -12.30 -19.99 52.01
N THR A 10 -11.48 -20.73 51.27
CA THR A 10 -10.79 -21.93 51.80
C THR A 10 -9.33 -21.91 51.39
N VAL A 11 -8.50 -22.14 52.40
CA VAL A 11 -7.05 -21.99 52.46
C VAL A 11 -6.33 -23.29 52.10
N MET A 12 -5.17 -23.11 51.45
CA MET A 12 -3.97 -23.98 51.31
C MET A 12 -4.07 -25.50 51.46
N VAL A 13 -3.45 -26.19 50.49
CA VAL A 13 -2.54 -27.31 50.77
C VAL A 13 -1.28 -27.14 49.91
N LEU A 14 -0.12 -27.05 50.58
CA LEU A 14 1.21 -27.25 49.98
C LEU A 14 1.40 -28.74 49.66
N GLY A 15 1.93 -29.04 48.48
CA GLY A 15 2.39 -30.37 48.11
C GLY A 15 3.48 -30.27 47.05
N SER A 16 4.74 -30.36 47.49
CA SER A 16 5.93 -30.45 46.66
C SER A 16 6.07 -31.85 46.06
N SER A 17 6.33 -31.98 44.74
CA SER A 17 7.32 -32.94 44.22
C SER A 17 7.49 -32.87 42.69
N VAL A 18 8.76 -32.70 42.31
CA VAL A 18 9.51 -33.45 41.29
C VAL A 18 8.98 -33.46 39.84
N GLY A 19 9.72 -32.73 39.00
CA GLY A 19 10.37 -33.33 37.82
C GLY A 19 9.48 -33.60 36.60
N ALA A 20 9.27 -32.58 35.78
CA ALA A 20 9.06 -32.75 34.35
C ALA A 20 9.99 -31.79 33.61
N THR A 21 11.16 -32.30 33.24
CA THR A 21 12.04 -31.75 32.22
C THR A 21 11.26 -31.64 30.90
N SER A 22 10.74 -30.45 30.61
CA SER A 22 10.23 -30.13 29.28
C SER A 22 11.40 -29.58 28.46
N PRO A 23 11.65 -30.13 27.26
CA PRO A 23 12.81 -29.74 26.45
C PRO A 23 12.68 -28.27 26.09
N ALA A 24 13.74 -27.52 26.36
CA ALA A 24 13.97 -26.23 25.74
C ALA A 24 13.95 -26.46 24.23
N ALA A 25 12.79 -26.22 23.61
CA ALA A 25 12.69 -26.06 22.19
C ALA A 25 13.61 -24.90 21.84
N GLY A 26 14.81 -25.26 21.39
CA GLY A 26 15.76 -24.34 20.79
C GLY A 26 15.00 -23.61 19.71
N ARG A 27 14.59 -22.38 20.02
CA ARG A 27 14.34 -21.39 18.99
C ARG A 27 15.69 -21.22 18.33
N VAL A 28 15.88 -22.00 17.26
CA VAL A 28 16.84 -21.67 16.22
C VAL A 28 16.47 -20.25 15.83
N LEU A 29 17.26 -19.31 16.33
CA LEU A 29 17.31 -17.95 15.82
C LEU A 29 17.73 -18.14 14.37
N VAL A 30 16.77 -18.28 13.47
CA VAL A 30 17.03 -18.15 12.05
C VAL A 30 17.68 -16.77 11.93
N PRO A 31 18.93 -16.66 11.44
CA PRO A 31 19.51 -15.36 11.19
C PRO A 31 18.56 -14.66 10.24
N ARG A 32 17.86 -13.65 10.77
CA ARG A 32 17.11 -12.71 9.96
C ARG A 32 18.20 -12.04 9.15
N ASN A 33 18.38 -12.47 7.90
CA ASN A 33 19.18 -11.73 6.94
C ASN A 33 18.50 -10.36 6.84
N GLU A 34 18.94 -9.44 7.68
CA GLU A 34 18.77 -8.01 7.51
C GLU A 34 19.56 -7.67 6.25
N VAL A 35 18.94 -7.92 5.09
CA VAL A 35 19.29 -7.20 3.87
C VAL A 35 18.79 -5.78 4.13
N THR A 36 19.56 -5.03 4.93
CA THR A 36 19.44 -3.59 5.04
C THR A 36 20.00 -3.01 3.74
N MET A 37 19.33 -3.28 2.62
CA MET A 37 19.50 -2.49 1.41
C MET A 37 18.86 -1.15 1.71
N ASN A 38 19.68 -0.24 2.23
CA ASN A 38 19.32 1.16 2.30
C ASN A 38 19.01 1.65 0.89
N PRO A 39 17.75 2.01 0.59
CA PRO A 39 17.43 2.50 -0.74
C PRO A 39 18.08 3.88 -0.89
N THR A 40 19.14 3.93 -1.69
CA THR A 40 19.82 5.18 -2.05
C THR A 40 18.80 6.18 -2.60
N PRO A 41 18.90 7.49 -2.30
CA PRO A 41 17.97 8.51 -2.80
C PRO A 41 17.72 8.43 -4.32
N GLY A 42 18.73 8.09 -5.11
CA GLY A 42 18.62 7.92 -6.56
C GLY A 42 17.66 6.80 -7.00
N ARG A 43 17.58 5.68 -6.26
CA ARG A 43 16.64 4.58 -6.57
C ARG A 43 15.20 5.01 -6.33
N VAL A 44 14.96 5.76 -5.26
CA VAL A 44 13.63 6.32 -5.00
C VAL A 44 13.24 7.29 -6.09
N GLN A 45 14.14 8.20 -6.48
CA GLN A 45 13.89 9.15 -7.56
C GLN A 45 13.52 8.46 -8.88
N ALA A 46 14.22 7.37 -9.22
CA ALA A 46 13.92 6.59 -10.43
C ALA A 46 12.54 5.90 -10.39
N ALA A 47 12.07 5.50 -9.20
CA ALA A 47 10.78 4.83 -9.02
C ALA A 47 9.60 5.81 -8.85
N LEU A 48 9.85 7.09 -8.51
CA LEU A 48 8.81 8.08 -8.20
C LEU A 48 7.73 8.21 -9.28
N PRO A 49 8.05 8.29 -10.59
CA PRO A 49 7.03 8.35 -11.62
C PRO A 49 6.04 7.18 -11.57
N THR A 50 6.55 5.96 -11.42
CA THR A 50 5.74 4.75 -11.34
C THR A 50 4.91 4.75 -10.05
N LEU A 51 5.49 5.15 -8.92
CA LEU A 51 4.76 5.28 -7.65
C LEU A 51 3.63 6.32 -7.72
N HIS A 52 3.86 7.46 -8.37
CA HIS A 52 2.82 8.46 -8.63
C HIS A 52 1.69 7.89 -9.46
N LEU A 53 2.00 7.20 -10.56
CA LEU A 53 1.00 6.54 -11.39
C LEU A 53 0.17 5.51 -10.61
N LEU A 54 0.81 4.63 -9.83
CA LEU A 54 0.10 3.65 -9.00
C LEU A 54 -0.86 4.31 -8.00
N ARG A 55 -0.41 5.41 -7.35
CA ARG A 55 -1.27 6.20 -6.46
C ARG A 55 -2.45 6.80 -7.21
N THR A 56 -2.20 7.40 -8.38
CA THR A 56 -3.27 7.97 -9.22
C THR A 56 -4.30 6.92 -9.61
N VAL A 57 -3.89 5.74 -10.09
CA VAL A 57 -4.82 4.66 -10.45
C VAL A 57 -5.61 4.19 -9.22
N ARG A 58 -4.97 4.05 -8.05
CA ARG A 58 -5.66 3.71 -6.79
C ARG A 58 -6.75 4.72 -6.45
N VAL A 59 -6.41 6.00 -6.40
CA VAL A 59 -7.36 7.05 -6.00
C VAL A 59 -8.48 7.17 -7.02
N LEU A 60 -8.17 7.10 -8.32
CA LEU A 60 -9.18 7.10 -9.38
C LEU A 60 -10.16 5.92 -9.21
N THR A 61 -9.64 4.72 -8.93
CA THR A 61 -10.46 3.54 -8.67
C THR A 61 -11.38 3.75 -7.47
N ASP A 62 -10.84 4.27 -6.36
CA ASP A 62 -11.62 4.53 -5.15
C ASP A 62 -12.72 5.57 -5.37
N LEU A 63 -12.44 6.64 -6.14
CA LEU A 63 -13.42 7.69 -6.43
C LEU A 63 -14.53 7.22 -7.37
N VAL A 64 -14.19 6.44 -8.40
CA VAL A 64 -15.17 5.85 -9.33
C VAL A 64 -16.04 4.83 -8.62
N ALA A 65 -15.44 3.92 -7.83
CA ALA A 65 -16.17 2.89 -7.10
C ALA A 65 -17.16 3.47 -6.06
N ARG A 66 -16.88 4.66 -5.52
CA ARG A 66 -17.77 5.37 -4.59
C ARG A 66 -18.82 6.25 -5.28
N GLY A 67 -18.80 6.33 -6.62
CA GLY A 67 -19.65 7.26 -7.38
C GLY A 67 -19.34 8.74 -7.15
N THR A 68 -18.23 9.07 -6.48
CA THR A 68 -17.82 10.46 -6.22
C THR A 68 -17.32 11.15 -7.49
N LEU A 69 -16.69 10.38 -8.38
CA LEU A 69 -16.22 10.85 -9.67
C LEU A 69 -17.04 10.17 -10.78
N THR A 70 -17.97 10.91 -11.35
CA THR A 70 -18.79 10.48 -12.48
C THR A 70 -18.07 10.80 -13.79
N LEU A 71 -17.80 9.77 -14.57
CA LEU A 71 -17.15 9.87 -15.88
C LEU A 71 -18.20 9.81 -16.98
N ASP A 72 -18.07 10.67 -17.99
CA ASP A 72 -18.86 10.60 -19.21
C ASP A 72 -18.32 9.50 -20.15
N ALA A 73 -19.05 9.22 -21.23
CA ALA A 73 -18.65 8.21 -22.21
C ALA A 73 -17.24 8.44 -22.82
N PRO A 74 -16.86 9.66 -23.26
CA PRO A 74 -15.53 9.87 -23.83
C PRO A 74 -14.42 9.68 -22.79
N ALA A 75 -14.58 10.17 -21.55
CA ALA A 75 -13.59 9.95 -20.49
C ALA A 75 -13.44 8.46 -20.16
N ARG A 76 -14.55 7.71 -20.06
CA ARG A 76 -14.50 6.26 -19.84
C ARG A 76 -13.75 5.53 -20.96
N ALA A 77 -13.99 5.88 -22.21
CA ALA A 77 -13.30 5.26 -23.35
C ALA A 77 -11.79 5.56 -23.36
N ALA A 78 -11.40 6.81 -23.10
CA ALA A 78 -10.00 7.22 -23.02
C ALA A 78 -9.27 6.50 -21.88
N LEU A 79 -9.89 6.46 -20.69
CA LEU A 79 -9.34 5.75 -19.53
C LEU A 79 -9.20 4.25 -19.82
N ARG A 80 -10.23 3.57 -20.35
CA ARG A 80 -10.13 2.13 -20.70
C ARG A 80 -8.96 1.85 -21.65
N THR A 81 -8.78 2.70 -22.66
CA THR A 81 -7.67 2.58 -23.62
C THR A 81 -6.32 2.66 -22.91
N GLU A 82 -6.13 3.62 -22.02
CA GLU A 82 -4.87 3.77 -21.30
C GLU A 82 -4.63 2.62 -20.30
N LEU A 83 -5.67 2.17 -19.58
CA LEU A 83 -5.56 1.03 -18.66
C LEU A 83 -5.20 -0.27 -19.41
N GLN A 84 -5.73 -0.46 -20.62
CA GLN A 84 -5.36 -1.61 -21.45
C GLN A 84 -3.89 -1.54 -21.88
N ARG A 85 -3.38 -0.36 -22.24
CA ARG A 85 -1.94 -0.17 -22.53
C ARG A 85 -1.08 -0.48 -21.31
N LEU A 86 -1.47 0.01 -20.13
CA LEU A 86 -0.77 -0.27 -18.87
C LEU A 86 -0.73 -1.77 -18.54
N ALA A 87 -1.83 -2.50 -18.78
CA ALA A 87 -1.86 -3.95 -18.58
C ALA A 87 -0.97 -4.70 -19.58
N ALA A 88 -0.92 -4.24 -20.83
CA ALA A 88 -0.19 -4.91 -21.91
C ALA A 88 1.32 -4.63 -21.91
N ALA A 89 1.74 -3.46 -21.43
CA ALA A 89 3.14 -3.03 -21.48
C ALA A 89 4.08 -4.02 -20.77
N PRO A 90 5.16 -4.50 -21.42
CA PRO A 90 6.08 -5.47 -20.81
C PRO A 90 6.88 -4.84 -19.66
N THR A 91 7.18 -3.55 -19.76
CA THR A 91 7.93 -2.76 -18.78
C THR A 91 7.26 -1.41 -18.56
N LEU A 92 7.39 -0.87 -17.36
CA LEU A 92 6.88 0.44 -16.99
C LEU A 92 8.01 1.25 -16.34
N GLY A 93 8.86 1.85 -17.18
CA GLY A 93 9.91 2.77 -16.73
C GLY A 93 9.37 4.16 -16.41
N GLY A 94 10.23 5.02 -15.84
CA GLY A 94 9.83 6.35 -15.36
C GLY A 94 9.09 7.20 -16.39
N THR A 95 9.68 7.42 -17.56
CA THR A 95 9.08 8.23 -18.64
C THR A 95 7.74 7.67 -19.12
N ALA A 96 7.63 6.34 -19.27
CA ALA A 96 6.37 5.71 -19.66
C ALA A 96 5.29 5.89 -18.59
N ALA A 97 5.67 5.81 -17.31
CA ALA A 97 4.76 6.05 -16.21
C ALA A 97 4.25 7.50 -16.15
N GLU A 98 5.12 8.50 -16.39
CA GLU A 98 4.71 9.92 -16.47
C GLU A 98 3.73 10.14 -17.62
N GLN A 99 4.06 9.67 -18.81
CA GLN A 99 3.19 9.79 -19.99
C GLN A 99 1.83 9.12 -19.77
N SER A 100 1.80 7.93 -19.18
CA SER A 100 0.55 7.27 -18.84
C SER A 100 -0.26 8.06 -17.81
N ARG A 101 0.40 8.61 -16.78
CA ARG A 101 -0.28 9.46 -15.80
C ARG A 101 -0.86 10.72 -16.45
N GLU A 102 -0.12 11.38 -17.32
CA GLU A 102 -0.60 12.55 -18.08
C GLU A 102 -1.82 12.20 -18.93
N ARG A 103 -1.81 11.07 -19.64
CA ARG A 103 -2.95 10.60 -20.43
C ARG A 103 -4.18 10.29 -19.58
N LEU A 104 -3.99 9.68 -18.41
CA LEU A 104 -5.08 9.47 -17.45
C LEU A 104 -5.67 10.80 -16.98
N LEU A 105 -4.82 11.79 -16.68
CA LEU A 105 -5.27 13.12 -16.25
C LEU A 105 -5.94 13.90 -17.38
N ALA A 106 -5.46 13.76 -18.62
CA ALA A 106 -6.03 14.42 -19.80
C ALA A 106 -7.43 13.91 -20.14
N ALA A 107 -7.77 12.68 -19.76
CA ALA A 107 -9.12 12.14 -19.89
C ALA A 107 -10.13 12.76 -18.90
N LEU A 108 -9.66 13.51 -17.90
CA LEU A 108 -10.49 14.10 -16.85
C LEU A 108 -10.75 15.60 -17.11
N THR A 109 -11.96 16.05 -16.82
CA THR A 109 -12.30 17.47 -16.82
C THR A 109 -11.52 18.22 -15.73
N GLY A 110 -11.51 19.56 -15.79
CA GLY A 110 -10.86 20.38 -14.75
C GLY A 110 -11.39 20.09 -13.35
N GLY A 111 -12.71 19.96 -13.19
CA GLY A 111 -13.34 19.63 -11.90
C GLY A 111 -12.95 18.24 -11.40
N GLN A 112 -12.94 17.22 -12.26
CA GLN A 112 -12.55 15.86 -11.91
C GLN A 112 -11.07 15.77 -11.53
N ARG A 113 -10.18 16.51 -12.22
CA ARG A 113 -8.76 16.61 -11.84
C ARG A 113 -8.58 17.23 -10.46
N THR A 114 -9.36 18.25 -10.12
CA THR A 114 -9.35 18.85 -8.78
C THR A 114 -9.80 17.87 -7.71
N GLN A 115 -10.88 17.11 -7.95
CA GLN A 115 -11.34 16.06 -7.03
C GLN A 115 -10.28 14.97 -6.82
N LEU A 116 -9.65 14.50 -7.89
CA LEU A 116 -8.56 13.54 -7.84
C LEU A 116 -7.37 14.07 -7.02
N ALA A 117 -6.94 15.31 -7.28
CA ALA A 117 -5.84 15.94 -6.54
C ALA A 117 -6.15 16.10 -5.04
N GLN A 118 -7.38 16.49 -4.68
CA GLN A 118 -7.82 16.57 -3.28
C GLN A 118 -7.81 15.20 -2.60
N ALA A 119 -8.26 14.16 -3.30
CA ALA A 119 -8.26 12.80 -2.79
C ALA A 119 -6.83 12.23 -2.64
N GLU A 120 -5.92 12.52 -3.59
CA GLU A 120 -4.49 12.20 -3.45
C GLU A 120 -3.87 12.91 -2.23
N ALA A 121 -4.15 14.20 -2.04
CA ALA A 121 -3.67 14.96 -0.89
C ALA A 121 -4.25 14.43 0.44
N ALA A 122 -5.51 14.00 0.46
CA ALA A 122 -6.11 13.35 1.62
C ALA A 122 -5.44 12.00 1.94
N LEU A 123 -5.12 11.20 0.91
CA LEU A 123 -4.38 9.94 1.07
C LEU A 123 -2.96 10.19 1.60
N ALA A 124 -2.25 11.18 1.08
CA ALA A 124 -0.92 11.56 1.55
C ALA A 124 -0.95 12.00 3.02
N ARG A 125 -1.91 12.83 3.43
CA ARG A 125 -2.10 13.22 4.85
C ARG A 125 -2.36 12.02 5.75
N ARG A 126 -3.16 11.05 5.32
CA ARG A 126 -3.37 9.81 6.07
C ARG A 126 -2.09 8.98 6.18
N ALA A 127 -1.29 8.90 5.12
CA ALA A 127 0.00 8.23 5.14
C ALA A 127 0.97 8.87 6.15
N GLU A 128 1.02 10.20 6.23
CA GLU A 128 1.80 10.93 7.24
C GLU A 128 1.32 10.61 8.67
N LEU A 129 0.01 10.59 8.91
CA LEU A 129 -0.54 10.22 10.22
C LEU A 129 -0.21 8.76 10.59
N LEU A 130 -0.28 7.84 9.63
CA LEU A 130 0.11 6.44 9.83
C LEU A 130 1.61 6.32 10.13
N ALA A 131 2.44 7.06 9.41
CA ALA A 131 3.88 7.12 9.64
C ALA A 131 4.22 7.65 11.04
N ALA A 132 3.56 8.73 11.47
CA ALA A 132 3.72 9.27 12.81
C ALA A 132 3.31 8.27 13.91
N ARG A 133 2.19 7.56 13.72
CA ARG A 133 1.70 6.54 14.67
C ARG A 133 2.56 5.28 14.71
N ALA A 134 3.14 4.90 13.57
CA ALA A 134 4.00 3.72 13.46
C ALA A 134 5.31 3.85 14.24
N ARG A 135 5.58 5.02 14.88
CA ARG A 135 6.86 5.31 15.55
C ARG A 135 8.00 4.89 14.62
N PHE A 136 8.13 5.59 13.50
CA PHE A 136 9.36 5.65 12.72
C PHE A 136 10.50 6.23 13.58
N ALA A 137 10.84 5.50 14.63
CA ALA A 137 11.51 5.88 15.87
C ALA A 137 12.53 4.78 16.25
N ALA A 138 13.33 4.35 15.29
CA ALA A 138 14.74 4.19 15.61
C ALA A 138 15.31 5.60 15.82
N ALA A 139 16.39 5.77 16.59
CA ALA A 139 17.04 7.07 16.79
C ALA A 139 17.37 7.78 15.45
N ASP A 140 17.48 7.00 14.36
CA ASP A 140 17.81 7.45 13.01
C ASP A 140 16.63 7.53 12.02
N GLY A 141 15.40 7.16 12.43
CA GLY A 141 14.21 7.10 11.56
C GLY A 141 14.31 6.07 10.42
N PRO A 142 13.31 5.98 9.52
CA PRO A 142 13.43 5.20 8.30
C PRO A 142 14.43 5.88 7.39
N VAL A 143 15.40 5.12 6.90
CA VAL A 143 16.48 5.67 6.07
C VAL A 143 15.98 6.28 4.76
N ASN A 144 14.73 5.99 4.37
CA ASN A 144 14.04 6.74 3.33
C ASN A 144 12.56 6.98 3.66
N ARG A 145 12.27 8.14 4.26
CA ARG A 145 10.90 8.58 4.58
C ARG A 145 9.96 8.57 3.37
N THR A 146 10.45 8.96 2.19
CA THR A 146 9.63 9.00 0.96
C THR A 146 9.16 7.61 0.57
N ALA A 147 10.07 6.63 0.52
CA ALA A 147 9.71 5.24 0.22
C ALA A 147 8.71 4.68 1.25
N ALA A 148 8.92 4.98 2.54
CA ALA A 148 8.02 4.58 3.61
C ALA A 148 6.61 5.16 3.45
N LEU A 149 6.49 6.45 3.14
CA LEU A 149 5.20 7.11 2.91
C LEU A 149 4.46 6.52 1.71
N TYR A 150 5.17 6.23 0.61
CA TYR A 150 4.56 5.56 -0.54
C TYR A 150 4.06 4.16 -0.20
N GLY A 151 4.69 3.47 0.75
CA GLY A 151 4.24 2.18 1.27
C GLY A 151 2.81 2.20 1.84
N PHE A 152 2.30 3.35 2.28
CA PHE A 152 0.89 3.48 2.70
C PHE A 152 -0.04 3.95 1.57
N GLN A 153 0.53 4.52 0.50
CA GLN A 153 -0.21 5.19 -0.57
C GLN A 153 -0.46 4.29 -1.78
N VAL A 154 0.40 3.31 -2.07
CA VAL A 154 0.26 2.44 -3.25
C VAL A 154 -0.38 1.09 -2.94
N PRO A 155 -1.05 0.43 -3.91
CA PRO A 155 -1.53 -0.93 -3.75
C PRO A 155 -0.37 -1.91 -3.54
N GLY A 156 -0.56 -2.89 -2.66
CA GLY A 156 0.52 -3.81 -2.23
C GLY A 156 1.58 -3.17 -1.32
N GLY A 157 1.46 -1.86 -1.07
CA GLY A 157 2.19 -1.14 -0.03
C GLY A 157 3.72 -1.28 -0.11
N PRO A 158 4.42 -1.55 1.01
CA PRO A 158 5.88 -1.58 1.05
C PRO A 158 6.51 -2.60 0.10
N ALA A 159 5.85 -3.75 -0.14
CA ALA A 159 6.36 -4.79 -1.04
C ALA A 159 6.43 -4.29 -2.49
N THR A 160 5.40 -3.56 -2.95
CA THR A 160 5.39 -2.93 -4.28
C THR A 160 6.48 -1.87 -4.39
N VAL A 161 6.65 -1.05 -3.34
CA VAL A 161 7.70 -0.02 -3.32
C VAL A 161 9.07 -0.69 -3.44
N GLN A 162 9.36 -1.69 -2.60
CA GLN A 162 10.63 -2.39 -2.61
C GLN A 162 10.93 -3.01 -3.99
N ALA A 163 9.94 -3.68 -4.60
CA ALA A 163 10.11 -4.27 -5.93
C ALA A 163 10.46 -3.23 -7.01
N LEU A 164 9.88 -2.02 -6.92
CA LEU A 164 10.20 -0.91 -7.83
C LEU A 164 11.56 -0.28 -7.55
N LEU A 165 12.02 -0.27 -6.30
CA LEU A 165 13.36 0.21 -5.94
C LEU A 165 14.45 -0.76 -6.42
N GLU A 166 14.16 -2.06 -6.43
CA GLU A 166 15.04 -3.08 -6.99
C GLU A 166 15.02 -3.09 -8.52
N ARG A 167 13.85 -2.88 -9.13
CA ARG A 167 13.63 -2.93 -10.57
C ARG A 167 12.75 -1.75 -11.03
N PRO A 168 13.32 -0.56 -11.31
CA PRO A 168 12.55 0.64 -11.66
C PRO A 168 11.72 0.54 -12.95
N THR A 169 12.04 -0.41 -13.84
CA THR A 169 11.31 -0.67 -15.09
C THR A 169 10.24 -1.76 -14.95
N LEU A 170 10.07 -2.33 -13.75
CA LEU A 170 9.03 -3.32 -13.46
C LEU A 170 7.64 -2.71 -13.75
N ASN A 171 6.80 -3.44 -14.48
CA ASN A 171 5.38 -3.13 -14.57
C ASN A 171 4.59 -3.88 -13.48
N PRO A 172 4.09 -3.22 -12.43
CA PRO A 172 3.37 -3.88 -11.34
C PRO A 172 2.02 -4.45 -11.76
N TYR A 173 1.49 -4.08 -12.93
CA TYR A 173 0.22 -4.58 -13.46
C TYR A 173 0.33 -5.93 -14.18
N ARG A 174 1.56 -6.37 -14.50
CA ARG A 174 1.83 -7.61 -15.24
C ARG A 174 1.79 -8.87 -14.38
N THR A 175 2.04 -8.71 -13.08
CA THR A 175 2.10 -9.83 -12.13
C THR A 175 0.79 -9.90 -11.36
N PRO A 176 0.18 -11.09 -11.18
CA PRO A 176 -0.98 -11.25 -10.32
C PRO A 176 -0.72 -10.66 -8.93
N GLY A 177 -1.62 -9.81 -8.45
CA GLY A 177 -1.45 -9.11 -7.18
C GLY A 177 -2.33 -7.86 -7.05
N PRO A 178 -2.09 -7.05 -6.00
CA PRO A 178 -2.95 -5.91 -5.68
C PRO A 178 -3.05 -4.87 -6.82
N ASN A 179 -1.95 -4.60 -7.53
CA ASN A 179 -1.93 -3.61 -8.61
C ASN A 179 -2.72 -4.11 -9.84
N ALA A 180 -2.51 -5.35 -10.28
CA ALA A 180 -3.27 -5.95 -11.37
C ALA A 180 -4.77 -6.03 -11.04
N ALA A 181 -5.13 -6.48 -9.83
CA ALA A 181 -6.52 -6.57 -9.38
C ALA A 181 -7.20 -5.19 -9.30
N LEU A 182 -6.47 -4.15 -8.87
CA LEU A 182 -6.96 -2.78 -8.87
C LEU A 182 -7.22 -2.28 -10.30
N LEU A 183 -6.28 -2.51 -11.21
CA LEU A 183 -6.41 -2.11 -12.62
C LEU A 183 -7.65 -2.75 -13.26
N GLU A 184 -7.85 -4.05 -13.05
CA GLU A 184 -9.03 -4.77 -13.55
C GLU A 184 -10.32 -4.26 -12.91
N ARG A 185 -10.33 -3.95 -11.61
CA ARG A 185 -11.50 -3.36 -10.94
C ARG A 185 -11.89 -2.02 -11.56
N LEU A 186 -10.91 -1.15 -11.83
CA LEU A 186 -11.17 0.12 -12.50
C LEU A 186 -11.70 -0.13 -13.92
N ARG A 187 -11.09 -1.04 -14.70
CA ARG A 187 -11.58 -1.39 -16.04
C ARG A 187 -13.03 -1.87 -16.01
N ALA A 188 -13.38 -2.74 -15.06
CA ALA A 188 -14.74 -3.22 -14.88
C ALA A 188 -15.72 -2.08 -14.55
N ALA A 189 -15.35 -1.17 -13.65
CA ALA A 189 -16.17 -0.01 -13.29
C ALA A 189 -16.35 1.02 -14.42
N LEU A 190 -15.52 0.98 -15.46
CA LEU A 190 -15.62 1.83 -16.65
C LEU A 190 -16.43 1.18 -17.79
N THR A 191 -16.87 -0.07 -17.62
CA THR A 191 -17.72 -0.78 -18.58
C THR A 191 -19.18 -0.33 -18.37
N PRO A 192 -19.92 0.02 -19.44
CA PRO A 192 -21.30 0.50 -19.34
C PRO A 192 -22.27 -0.54 -18.78
#